data_AF-A0A8H5AI94-F1
#
_entry.id   AF-A0A8H5AI94-F1
#
_cell.length_a   1.000
_cell.length_b   1.000
_cell.length_c   1.000
_cell.angle_alpha   90.00
_cell.angle_beta   90.00
_cell.angle_gamma   90.00
#
_symmetry.space_group_name_H-M   'P 1'
#
loop_
_entity.id
_entity.type
_entity.pdbx_description
1 polymer ?
#
loop_
_entity_poly.entity_id
_entity_poly.type
_entity_poly.pdbx_seq_one_letter_code
_entity_poly.pdbx_strand_id
1 'polypeptide(L)'
;MTAESDTAMVDVSTPSMAPTTTATSPFQRIPLEVLLRITYFLTTPELGNVRLTCRSIEQALYTTFTNEFFTRKQFMISETSLQALIDISKSRLSPHLRKVHFGLDRFAHALQVHGHNARTARQMELYNGQFSLLSTGYHRDML
;
A
#
# COMPACT_ATOMS: atom_id res chain seq x y z
N MET A 1 -20.47 -70.08 38.93
CA MET A 1 -19.36 -69.91 39.89
C MET A 1 -18.34 -69.02 39.19
N THR A 2 -18.16 -67.79 39.71
CA THR A 2 -17.07 -66.80 39.48
C THR A 2 -16.81 -66.34 38.03
N ALA A 3 -17.11 -65.10 37.59
CA ALA A 3 -16.65 -63.75 37.98
C ALA A 3 -15.43 -63.25 37.17
N GLU A 4 -15.59 -62.05 36.58
CA GLU A 4 -14.59 -60.98 36.32
C GLU A 4 -13.53 -61.22 35.22
N SER A 5 -13.04 -60.25 34.43
CA SER A 5 -12.94 -58.78 34.48
C SER A 5 -12.51 -58.30 33.07
N ASP A 6 -12.99 -57.19 32.50
CA ASP A 6 -12.55 -55.79 32.66
C ASP A 6 -11.83 -55.26 31.39
N THR A 7 -12.44 -54.22 30.83
CA THR A 7 -11.91 -53.03 30.14
C THR A 7 -10.54 -53.04 29.47
N ALA A 8 -10.51 -52.73 28.16
CA ALA A 8 -9.54 -51.85 27.48
C ALA A 8 -9.92 -51.72 25.99
N MET A 9 -9.74 -50.65 25.22
CA MET A 9 -9.34 -49.26 25.38
C MET A 9 -9.68 -48.64 24.01
N VAL A 10 -10.25 -47.44 23.99
CA VAL A 10 -10.57 -46.68 22.79
C VAL A 10 -9.27 -46.21 22.13
N ASP A 11 -9.04 -46.58 20.88
CA ASP A 11 -7.94 -46.07 20.05
C ASP A 11 -8.25 -44.63 19.62
N VAL A 12 -7.93 -43.68 20.52
CA VAL A 12 -7.87 -42.26 20.20
C VAL A 12 -6.67 -42.06 19.29
N SER A 13 -6.95 -41.89 18.01
CA SER A 13 -6.01 -41.35 17.03
C SER A 13 -5.66 -39.92 17.43
N THR A 14 -4.54 -39.75 18.13
CA THR A 14 -3.91 -38.46 18.41
C THR A 14 -3.35 -37.89 17.10
N PRO A 15 -3.80 -36.73 16.59
CA PRO A 15 -3.11 -36.07 15.50
C PRO A 15 -1.74 -35.58 16.01
N SER A 16 -0.68 -36.19 15.48
CA SER A 16 0.70 -35.76 15.68
C SER A 16 0.85 -34.30 15.19
N MET A 17 0.91 -33.36 16.13
CA MET A 17 1.33 -31.99 15.84
C MET A 17 2.83 -32.01 15.55
N ALA A 18 3.18 -32.23 14.29
CA ALA A 18 4.51 -31.91 13.80
C ALA A 18 4.78 -30.41 14.09
N PRO A 19 5.93 -30.03 14.67
CA PRO A 19 6.29 -28.64 14.78
C PRO A 19 6.45 -28.11 13.35
N THR A 20 5.51 -27.27 12.92
CA THR A 20 5.70 -26.42 11.74
C THR A 20 6.88 -25.52 12.03
N THR A 21 8.08 -25.98 11.67
CA THR A 21 9.25 -25.12 11.53
C THR A 21 8.88 -24.12 10.47
N THR A 22 8.54 -22.91 10.91
CA THR A 22 8.31 -21.75 10.04
C THR A 22 9.59 -21.53 9.25
N ALA A 23 9.64 -22.08 8.04
CA ALA A 23 10.77 -21.95 7.14
C ALA A 23 11.01 -20.46 6.90
N THR A 24 12.02 -19.93 7.59
CA THR A 24 12.43 -18.53 7.50
C THR A 24 12.96 -18.33 6.09
N SER A 25 12.41 -17.38 5.34
CA SER A 25 12.81 -17.21 3.94
C SER A 25 14.29 -16.80 3.87
N PRO A 26 15.04 -17.24 2.85
CA PRO A 26 16.45 -16.84 2.72
C PRO A 26 16.64 -15.32 2.69
N PHE A 27 15.65 -14.59 2.16
CA PHE A 27 15.61 -13.12 2.15
C PHE A 27 15.51 -12.47 3.54
N GLN A 28 15.07 -13.19 4.57
CA GLN A 28 15.10 -12.68 5.96
C GLN A 28 16.49 -12.82 6.60
N ARG A 29 17.39 -13.59 5.99
CA ARG A 29 18.73 -13.88 6.53
C ARG A 29 19.83 -13.01 5.92
N ILE A 30 19.53 -12.24 4.88
CA ILE A 30 20.52 -11.37 4.23
C ILE A 30 20.69 -10.06 5.03
N PRO A 31 21.91 -9.47 5.05
CA PRO A 31 22.12 -8.14 5.62
C PRO A 31 21.26 -7.07 4.91
N LEU A 32 20.88 -6.03 5.66
CA LEU A 32 20.05 -4.94 5.14
C LEU A 32 20.69 -4.27 3.92
N GLU A 33 22.01 -4.07 3.93
CA GLU A 33 22.76 -3.43 2.87
C GLU A 33 22.66 -4.22 1.56
N VAL A 34 22.67 -5.55 1.64
CA VAL A 34 22.52 -6.45 0.50
C VAL A 34 21.09 -6.38 -0.03
N LEU A 35 20.09 -6.40 0.86
CA LEU A 35 18.69 -6.24 0.47
C LEU A 35 18.48 -4.90 -0.24
N LEU A 36 19.00 -3.80 0.32
CA LEU A 36 18.92 -2.46 -0.27
C LEU A 36 19.59 -2.43 -1.65
N ARG A 37 20.75 -3.08 -1.81
CA ARG A 37 21.45 -3.15 -3.09
C ARG A 37 20.68 -3.93 -4.14
N ILE A 38 20.00 -5.02 -3.77
CA ILE A 38 19.13 -5.77 -4.68
C ILE A 38 17.96 -4.89 -5.12
N THR A 39 17.30 -4.24 -4.16
CA THR A 39 16.11 -3.41 -4.44
C THR A 39 16.41 -2.11 -5.17
N TYR A 40 17.66 -1.64 -5.13
CA TYR A 40 18.10 -0.41 -5.80
C TYR A 40 17.90 -0.43 -7.33
N PHE A 41 17.92 -1.62 -7.95
CA PHE A 41 17.73 -1.76 -9.39
C PHE A 41 16.26 -1.86 -9.82
N LEU A 42 15.33 -1.81 -8.86
CA LEU A 42 13.90 -1.94 -9.15
C LEU A 42 13.30 -0.59 -9.50
N THR A 43 12.35 -0.61 -10.43
CA THR A 43 11.47 0.53 -10.67
C THR A 43 10.57 0.76 -9.45
N THR A 44 10.00 1.96 -9.30
CA THR A 44 9.07 2.28 -8.20
C THR A 44 7.92 1.28 -8.03
N PRO A 45 7.20 0.83 -9.09
CA PRO A 45 6.14 -0.17 -8.91
C PRO A 45 6.69 -1.53 -8.47
N GLU A 46 7.83 -1.96 -8.99
CA GLU A 46 8.46 -3.23 -8.58
C GLU A 46 8.91 -3.19 -7.12
N LEU A 47 9.52 -2.07 -6.68
CA LEU A 47 9.88 -1.86 -5.28
C LEU A 47 8.66 -1.85 -4.37
N GLY A 48 7.56 -1.24 -4.82
CA GLY A 48 6.26 -1.30 -4.12
C GLY A 48 5.78 -2.74 -3.96
N ASN A 49 5.83 -3.54 -5.02
CA ASN A 49 5.43 -4.94 -4.98
C ASN A 49 6.31 -5.77 -4.05
N VAL A 50 7.63 -5.56 -4.05
CA VAL A 50 8.56 -6.24 -3.13
C VAL A 50 8.25 -5.93 -1.67
N ARG A 51 7.91 -4.67 -1.35
CA ARG A 51 7.50 -4.31 0.02
C ARG A 51 6.22 -5.02 0.47
N LEU A 52 5.34 -5.39 -0.46
CA LEU A 52 4.08 -6.07 -0.16
C LEU A 52 4.20 -7.59 0.00
N THR A 53 5.37 -8.19 -0.27
CA THR A 53 5.50 -9.66 -0.20
C THR A 53 5.47 -10.20 1.22
N CYS A 54 6.09 -9.53 2.19
CA CYS A 54 6.06 -9.93 3.60
C CYS A 54 6.39 -8.79 4.56
N ARG A 55 5.94 -8.92 5.81
CA ARG A 55 6.10 -7.89 6.85
C ARG A 55 7.56 -7.57 7.18
N SER A 56 8.44 -8.58 7.13
CA SER A 56 9.87 -8.40 7.44
C SER A 56 10.58 -7.56 6.37
N ILE A 57 10.30 -7.82 5.08
CA ILE A 57 10.83 -7.01 3.98
C ILE A 57 10.24 -5.59 4.02
N GLU A 58 8.95 -5.47 4.30
CA GLU A 58 8.29 -4.16 4.47
C GLU A 58 9.01 -3.31 5.53
N GLN A 59 9.27 -3.89 6.71
CA GLN A 59 9.96 -3.24 7.82
C GLN A 59 11.42 -2.89 7.49
N ALA A 60 12.15 -3.82 6.86
CA ALA A 60 13.55 -3.61 6.49
C ALA A 60 13.71 -2.44 5.50
N LEU A 61 12.79 -2.34 4.53
CA LEU A 61 12.83 -1.31 3.49
C LEU A 61 12.14 0.00 3.90
N TYR A 62 11.39 0.01 5.02
CA TYR A 62 10.49 1.11 5.39
C TYR A 62 11.20 2.47 5.40
N THR A 63 12.31 2.58 6.13
CA THR A 63 13.02 3.86 6.30
C THR A 63 13.56 4.41 5.00
N THR A 64 14.20 3.57 4.19
CA THR A 64 14.74 3.99 2.88
C THR A 64 13.61 4.41 1.96
N PHE A 65 12.54 3.62 1.90
CA PHE A 65 11.37 3.90 1.07
C PHE A 65 10.66 5.20 1.44
N THR A 66 10.41 5.45 2.73
CA THR A 66 9.73 6.69 3.15
C THR A 66 10.60 7.92 2.91
N ASN A 67 11.91 7.82 3.14
CA ASN A 67 12.83 8.91 2.84
C ASN A 67 12.88 9.22 1.33
N GLU A 68 12.88 8.20 0.47
CA GLU A 68 12.96 8.39 -0.97
C GLU A 68 11.64 8.93 -1.56
N PHE A 69 10.52 8.30 -1.21
CA PHE A 69 9.25 8.59 -1.89
C PHE A 69 8.35 9.58 -1.14
N PHE A 70 8.49 9.71 0.19
CA PHE A 70 7.55 10.50 1.00
C PHE A 70 8.15 11.79 1.53
N THR A 71 9.46 12.04 1.45
CA THR A 71 10.05 13.31 1.91
C THR A 71 9.42 14.53 1.22
N ARG A 72 9.10 14.42 -0.07
CA ARG A 72 8.45 15.47 -0.85
C ARG A 72 7.38 14.85 -1.74
N LYS A 73 6.16 15.37 -1.69
CA LYS A 73 5.07 14.96 -2.59
C LYS A 73 4.39 16.17 -3.19
N GLN A 74 4.02 16.04 -4.46
CA GLN A 74 3.17 16.99 -5.15
C GLN A 74 1.77 16.37 -5.31
N PHE A 75 0.75 17.15 -4.95
CA PHE A 75 -0.65 16.78 -5.08
C PHE A 75 -1.32 17.74 -6.04
N MET A 76 -2.21 17.24 -6.89
CA MET A 76 -3.09 18.11 -7.67
C MET A 76 -4.27 18.54 -6.80
N ILE A 77 -4.82 19.72 -7.06
CA ILE A 77 -6.09 20.15 -6.45
C ILE A 77 -7.22 19.36 -7.12
N SER A 78 -7.47 18.15 -6.62
CA SER A 78 -8.55 17.25 -7.04
C SER A 78 -8.96 16.41 -5.82
N GLU A 79 -10.21 16.00 -5.78
CA GLU A 79 -10.77 15.27 -4.63
C GLU A 79 -9.96 14.03 -4.25
N THR A 80 -9.64 13.17 -5.22
CA THR A 80 -8.84 11.95 -4.98
C THR A 80 -7.44 12.24 -4.47
N SER A 81 -6.79 13.27 -5.00
CA SER A 81 -5.43 13.65 -4.60
C SER A 81 -5.41 14.29 -3.21
N LEU A 82 -6.39 15.12 -2.87
CA LEU A 82 -6.49 15.72 -1.53
C LEU A 82 -6.92 14.70 -0.49
N GLN A 83 -7.82 13.78 -0.83
CA GLN A 83 -8.17 12.67 0.06
C GLN A 83 -6.96 11.79 0.35
N ALA A 84 -6.13 11.49 -0.67
CA ALA A 84 -4.88 10.75 -0.45
C ALA A 84 -3.91 11.49 0.49
N LEU A 85 -3.86 12.84 0.44
CA LEU A 85 -3.08 13.63 1.39
C LEU A 85 -3.62 13.50 2.83
N ILE A 86 -4.94 13.53 3.01
CA ILE A 86 -5.60 13.29 4.30
C ILE A 86 -5.31 11.88 4.82
N ASP A 87 -5.37 10.87 3.94
CA ASP A 87 -5.09 9.48 4.32
C ASP A 87 -3.63 9.31 4.72
N ILE A 88 -2.70 9.97 4.02
CA ILE A 88 -1.27 10.01 4.39
C ILE A 88 -1.09 10.69 5.74
N SER A 89 -1.75 11.83 6.00
CA SER A 89 -1.62 12.58 7.25
C SER A 89 -2.13 11.81 8.48
N LYS A 90 -3.10 10.92 8.28
CA LYS A 90 -3.65 10.00 9.30
C LYS A 90 -2.91 8.66 9.39
N SER A 91 -1.89 8.43 8.56
CA SER A 91 -1.14 7.19 8.53
C SER A 91 0.24 7.32 9.21
N ARG A 92 0.95 6.18 9.34
CA ARG A 92 2.36 6.14 9.77
C ARG A 92 3.32 6.94 8.87
N LEU A 93 2.88 7.32 7.66
CA LEU A 93 3.69 8.06 6.69
C LEU A 93 3.70 9.57 6.95
N SER A 94 2.75 10.07 7.76
CA SER A 94 2.63 11.47 8.16
C SER A 94 3.95 12.13 8.59
N PRO A 95 4.74 11.57 9.52
CA PRO A 95 6.00 12.20 9.95
C PRO A 95 7.10 12.24 8.86
N HIS A 96 6.95 11.46 7.78
CA HIS A 96 7.93 11.42 6.69
C HIS A 96 7.65 12.48 5.62
N LEU A 97 6.44 13.04 5.56
CA LEU A 97 6.06 14.04 4.57
C LEU A 97 6.51 15.45 4.99
N ARG A 98 7.74 15.82 4.61
CA ARG A 98 8.35 17.10 5.03
C ARG A 98 8.01 18.28 4.12
N LYS A 99 7.73 18.04 2.84
CA LYS A 99 7.35 19.09 1.88
C LYS A 99 6.16 18.65 1.04
N VAL A 100 5.14 19.50 1.00
CA VAL A 100 3.94 19.32 0.19
C VAL A 100 3.89 20.43 -0.84
N HIS A 101 3.78 20.05 -2.11
CA HIS A 101 3.56 20.99 -3.21
C HIS A 101 2.15 20.78 -3.78
N PHE A 102 1.49 21.85 -4.17
CA PHE A 102 0.22 21.78 -4.87
C PHE A 102 0.42 22.15 -6.34
N GLY A 103 0.11 21.21 -7.22
CA GLY A 103 0.05 21.45 -8.66
C GLY A 103 -1.15 22.32 -8.99
N LEU A 104 -0.93 23.39 -9.76
CA LEU A 104 -1.97 24.29 -10.24
C LEU A 104 -2.53 23.87 -11.61
N ASP A 105 -2.04 22.73 -12.12
CA ASP A 105 -2.46 22.17 -13.40
C ASP A 105 -3.94 21.77 -13.38
N ARG A 106 -4.57 21.93 -14.54
CA ARG A 106 -5.97 21.54 -14.75
C ARG A 106 -6.04 20.33 -15.68
N PHE A 107 -7.00 19.45 -15.43
CA PHE A 107 -7.35 18.43 -16.41
C PHE A 107 -7.77 19.10 -17.72
N ALA A 108 -7.38 18.51 -18.85
CA ALA A 108 -7.75 19.00 -20.16
C ALA A 108 -9.28 19.02 -20.30
N HIS A 109 -9.81 20.12 -20.81
CA HIS A 109 -11.25 20.30 -21.00
C HIS A 109 -11.80 19.23 -21.97
N ALA A 110 -13.02 18.73 -21.72
CA ALA A 110 -13.65 17.69 -22.54
C ALA A 110 -13.75 18.04 -24.04
N LEU A 111 -13.81 19.34 -24.38
CA LEU A 111 -13.77 19.83 -25.77
C LEU A 111 -12.46 19.49 -26.53
N GLN A 112 -11.40 19.16 -25.81
CA GLN A 112 -10.10 18.76 -26.40
C GLN A 112 -10.01 17.25 -26.65
N VAL A 113 -10.97 16.46 -26.16
CA VAL A 113 -10.96 15.00 -26.24
C VAL A 113 -11.83 14.54 -27.41
N HIS A 114 -11.19 14.09 -28.49
CA HIS A 114 -11.89 13.55 -29.65
C HIS A 114 -12.23 12.07 -29.41
N GLY A 115 -13.52 11.72 -29.50
CA GLY A 115 -14.02 10.34 -29.46
C GLY A 115 -14.76 9.97 -28.18
N HIS A 116 -15.80 9.15 -28.32
CA HIS A 116 -16.58 8.61 -27.19
C HIS A 116 -16.05 7.24 -26.79
N ASN A 117 -15.14 7.21 -25.81
CA ASN A 117 -14.69 5.99 -25.18
C ASN A 117 -14.65 6.16 -23.65
N ALA A 118 -14.47 5.07 -22.92
CA ALA A 118 -14.41 5.07 -21.46
C ALA A 118 -13.32 6.01 -20.90
N ARG A 119 -12.22 6.20 -21.65
CA ARG A 119 -11.14 7.12 -21.27
C ARG A 119 -11.62 8.58 -21.34
N THR A 120 -12.35 8.97 -22.37
CA THR A 120 -12.94 10.31 -22.50
C THR A 120 -13.95 10.59 -21.40
N ALA A 121 -14.82 9.62 -21.09
CA ALA A 121 -15.79 9.75 -20.00
C ALA A 121 -15.08 9.98 -18.65
N ARG A 122 -14.05 9.18 -18.36
CA ARG A 122 -13.23 9.33 -17.14
C ARG A 122 -12.49 10.67 -17.09
N GLN A 123 -11.94 11.13 -18.22
CA GLN A 123 -11.28 12.43 -18.29
C GLN A 123 -12.27 13.58 -17.99
N MET A 124 -13.49 13.48 -18.54
CA MET A 124 -14.55 14.46 -18.30
C MET A 124 -15.01 14.48 -16.85
N GLU A 125 -15.12 13.31 -16.21
CA GLU A 125 -15.41 13.18 -14.78
C GLU A 125 -14.34 13.86 -13.93
N LEU A 126 -13.06 13.58 -14.18
CA LEU A 126 -11.94 14.21 -13.47
C LEU A 126 -11.93 15.73 -13.64
N TYR A 127 -12.18 16.21 -14.86
CA TYR A 127 -12.29 17.64 -15.15
C TYR A 127 -13.44 18.29 -14.38
N ASN A 128 -14.64 17.70 -14.44
CA ASN A 128 -15.83 18.24 -13.78
C ASN A 128 -15.65 18.28 -12.26
N GLY A 129 -15.08 17.21 -11.67
CA GLY A 129 -14.77 17.14 -10.26
C GLY A 129 -13.78 18.23 -9.84
N GLN A 130 -12.66 18.37 -10.56
CA GLN A 130 -11.69 19.43 -10.27
C GLN A 130 -12.30 20.84 -10.44
N PHE A 131 -13.10 21.05 -11.48
CA PHE A 131 -13.75 22.33 -11.71
C PHE A 131 -14.70 22.70 -10.57
N SER A 132 -15.54 21.75 -10.13
CA SER A 132 -16.45 21.93 -8.99
C SER A 132 -15.70 22.23 -7.69
N LEU A 133 -14.64 21.47 -7.41
CA LEU A 133 -13.81 21.64 -6.22
C LEU A 133 -13.14 23.04 -6.15
N LEU A 134 -12.69 23.54 -7.31
CA LEU A 134 -12.07 24.86 -7.42
C LEU A 134 -13.09 26.00 -7.36
N SER A 135 -14.24 25.85 -8.02
CA SER A 135 -15.27 26.91 -8.10
C SER A 135 -16.03 27.10 -6.79
N THR A 136 -16.26 26.03 -6.05
CA THR A 136 -16.93 26.07 -4.74
C THR A 136 -16.02 26.50 -3.60
N GLY A 137 -14.69 26.41 -3.78
CA GLY A 137 -13.73 26.65 -2.70
C GLY A 137 -13.55 25.48 -1.74
N TYR A 138 -14.26 24.35 -1.93
CA TYR A 138 -14.25 23.20 -1.00
C TYR A 138 -12.85 22.60 -0.76
N HIS A 139 -11.94 22.72 -1.72
CA HIS A 139 -10.53 22.33 -1.55
C HIS A 139 -9.85 23.00 -0.35
N ARG A 140 -10.31 24.18 0.10
CA ARG A 140 -9.79 24.85 1.29
C ARG A 140 -10.22 24.17 2.58
N ASP A 141 -11.43 23.61 2.61
CA ASP A 141 -11.98 22.93 3.79
C ASP A 141 -11.34 21.55 3.98
N MET A 142 -10.74 20.99 2.93
CA MET A 142 -10.01 19.72 2.97
C MET A 142 -8.57 19.83 3.53
N LEU A 143 -8.01 21.04 3.60
CA LEU A 143 -6.62 21.32 4.00
C LEU A 143 -6.55 21.79 5.46
#